data_AF-R3TY21-F1
#
_entry.id   AF-R3TY21-F1
#
_cell.length_a   1.000
_cell.length_b   1.000
_cell.length_c   1.000
_cell.angle_alpha   90.00
_cell.angle_beta   90.00
_cell.angle_gamma   90.00
#
_symmetry.space_group_name_H-M   'P 1'
#
loop_
_entity.id
_entity.type
_entity.pdbx_description
1 polymer ?
#
loop_
_entity_poly.entity_id
_entity_poly.type
_entity_poly.pdbx_seq_one_letter_code
_entity_poly.pdbx_strand_id
1 'polypeptide(L)'
;MKKFVLDREKKHPLFKIRILQQLFFIFICLFPIFFMSTQRVYSAILDVEILSNLKVTNTSGTTTSNRWAQQASNQPVTFEITGNSLVSTNVLTGEKTAVLLIPEELVGRVLPNGNAALQTNVTVDLSKVALLANVLTLVGDLTNLIARISSGALGSLSGVTINLAEVNTQLALLKSFENFGQASFNQPQVLSSDKRLITTSVDKGLGPVLGSNLAVILTNLLNAVKNLKATGSDIASNLVAVAINSAIDLVRTPLVAALNTVIPTLTGTGPIIQQLADASTLGNTDVKMPTLVSGPTTTYTTNLDTKFIGTVVKSSAITVSLISGSSSQTFIYFQGEYLSLQENLLPTNLDFGTHKIQTVADERFTAQSNSQNVTATISITDTRTKTKNWQMKVMQTTSWQNGASQLNTGTLKILAGGVTGNFPSSDFSSVANTTVDLALNTQKELISVKNSAAKGGISLAINQFDLFVPKNTRKMTGTYQTTLVWTLTDGP
;
A
#
# COMPACT_ATOMS: atom_id res chain seq x y z
N MET A 1 -46.71 19.22 -81.46
CA MET A 1 -46.99 20.45 -80.67
C MET A 1 -45.70 20.83 -79.92
N LYS A 2 -45.54 22.08 -79.48
CA LYS A 2 -44.31 22.76 -78.99
C LYS A 2 -43.36 21.98 -78.01
N LYS A 3 -42.02 22.03 -78.27
CA LYS A 3 -40.82 22.03 -77.35
C LYS A 3 -40.71 20.91 -76.28
N PHE A 4 -39.67 20.70 -75.43
CA PHE A 4 -38.27 21.16 -75.12
C PHE A 4 -37.55 19.87 -74.55
N VAL A 5 -36.24 19.55 -74.55
CA VAL A 5 -34.91 20.19 -74.78
C VAL A 5 -34.43 21.13 -73.65
N LEU A 6 -33.28 20.95 -72.96
CA LEU A 6 -32.18 19.95 -73.00
C LEU A 6 -32.53 18.67 -72.18
N ASP A 7 -31.72 17.62 -71.88
CA ASP A 7 -30.28 17.22 -71.96
C ASP A 7 -29.28 17.63 -70.83
N ARG A 8 -28.35 16.69 -70.52
CA ARG A 8 -27.09 16.71 -69.71
C ARG A 8 -26.93 17.61 -68.47
N GLU A 9 -26.75 16.96 -67.31
CA GLU A 9 -25.54 16.99 -66.42
C GLU A 9 -25.53 15.67 -65.60
N LYS A 10 -24.53 14.78 -65.71
CA LYS A 10 -23.18 14.79 -65.12
C LYS A 10 -23.09 14.55 -63.59
N LYS A 11 -22.54 13.37 -63.27
CA LYS A 11 -21.61 13.05 -62.15
C LYS A 11 -21.57 14.02 -60.95
N HIS A 12 -22.20 13.64 -59.83
CA HIS A 12 -21.79 14.11 -58.49
C HIS A 12 -21.54 12.95 -57.51
N PRO A 13 -20.27 12.56 -57.25
CA PRO A 13 -19.95 11.53 -56.24
C PRO A 13 -20.32 11.97 -54.81
N LEU A 14 -20.46 13.28 -54.59
CA LEU A 14 -20.83 13.92 -53.32
C LEU A 14 -22.13 13.35 -52.70
N PHE A 15 -23.11 12.93 -53.50
CA PHE A 15 -24.39 12.43 -52.98
C PHE A 15 -24.24 11.06 -52.29
N LYS A 16 -23.41 10.16 -52.84
CA LYS A 16 -23.10 8.88 -52.20
C LYS A 16 -22.22 9.06 -50.95
N ILE A 17 -21.29 10.04 -50.99
CA ILE A 17 -20.45 10.39 -49.84
C ILE A 17 -21.31 10.88 -48.66
N ARG A 18 -22.34 11.71 -48.91
CA ARG A 18 -23.21 12.25 -47.84
C ARG A 18 -23.99 11.16 -47.10
N ILE A 19 -24.53 10.18 -47.81
CA ILE A 19 -25.25 9.04 -47.20
C ILE A 19 -24.28 8.15 -46.41
N LEU A 20 -23.08 7.90 -46.94
CA LEU A 20 -22.05 7.12 -46.24
C LEU A 20 -21.57 7.84 -44.97
N GLN A 21 -21.39 9.16 -45.01
CA GLN A 21 -21.06 9.98 -43.83
C GLN A 21 -22.16 9.96 -42.76
N GLN A 22 -23.44 9.99 -43.14
CA GLN A 22 -24.55 9.92 -42.18
C GLN A 22 -24.62 8.54 -41.49
N LEU A 23 -24.44 7.45 -42.23
CA LEU A 23 -24.33 6.10 -41.64
C LEU A 23 -23.10 5.97 -40.71
N PHE A 24 -21.95 6.54 -41.11
CA PHE A 24 -20.73 6.54 -40.30
C PHE A 24 -20.90 7.34 -39.00
N PHE A 25 -21.60 8.48 -39.05
CA PHE A 25 -21.92 9.28 -37.86
C PHE A 25 -22.85 8.54 -36.89
N ILE A 26 -23.90 7.86 -37.38
CA ILE A 26 -24.81 7.08 -36.54
C ILE A 26 -24.05 5.92 -35.87
N PHE A 27 -23.12 5.27 -36.58
CA PHE A 27 -22.27 4.22 -36.01
C PHE A 27 -21.33 4.76 -34.92
N ILE A 28 -20.70 5.92 -35.15
CA ILE A 28 -19.84 6.61 -34.17
C ILE A 28 -20.63 7.07 -32.92
N CYS A 29 -21.88 7.52 -33.07
CA CYS A 29 -22.71 7.93 -31.93
C CYS A 29 -23.21 6.76 -31.07
N LEU A 30 -23.28 5.54 -31.60
CA LEU A 30 -23.70 4.34 -30.86
C LEU A 30 -22.53 3.56 -30.23
N PHE A 31 -21.34 3.61 -30.81
CA PHE A 31 -20.18 2.86 -30.30
C PHE A 31 -19.69 3.19 -28.87
N PRO A 32 -19.77 4.43 -28.33
CA PRO A 32 -19.26 4.71 -26.98
C PRO A 32 -20.15 4.15 -25.85
N ILE A 33 -21.40 3.78 -26.14
CA ILE A 33 -22.33 3.26 -25.11
C ILE A 33 -21.88 1.88 -24.61
N PHE A 34 -21.16 1.10 -25.42
CA PHE A 34 -20.65 -0.23 -25.04
C PHE A 34 -19.37 -0.20 -24.19
N PHE A 35 -18.79 0.98 -23.94
CA PHE A 35 -17.65 1.19 -23.04
C PHE A 35 -17.97 2.07 -21.83
N MET A 36 -19.26 2.23 -21.48
CA MET A 36 -19.61 2.44 -20.08
C MET A 36 -19.27 1.16 -19.31
N SER A 37 -18.05 1.10 -18.78
CA SER A 37 -17.68 0.13 -17.76
C SER A 37 -18.68 0.29 -16.61
N THR A 38 -19.52 -0.73 -16.41
CA THR A 38 -20.45 -0.69 -15.29
C THR A 38 -19.64 -0.77 -14.01
N GLN A 39 -19.33 0.38 -13.42
CA GLN A 39 -19.13 0.48 -11.98
C GLN A 39 -20.46 0.11 -11.33
N ARG A 40 -20.73 -1.19 -11.27
CA ARG A 40 -21.55 -1.77 -10.22
C ARG A 40 -20.81 -1.47 -8.94
N VAL A 41 -21.12 -0.29 -8.39
CA VAL A 41 -20.84 0.05 -7.00
C VAL A 41 -21.62 -0.99 -6.20
N TYR A 42 -20.96 -2.11 -5.94
CA TYR A 42 -21.38 -3.04 -4.90
C TYR A 42 -21.19 -2.30 -3.58
N SER A 43 -22.20 -1.49 -3.25
CA SER A 43 -22.63 -1.31 -1.87
C SER A 43 -23.28 -2.63 -1.40
N ALA A 44 -22.51 -3.72 -1.51
CA ALA A 44 -22.68 -4.87 -0.67
C ALA A 44 -22.26 -4.40 0.71
N ILE A 45 -23.25 -4.40 1.60
CA ILE A 45 -23.19 -3.96 2.99
C ILE A 45 -21.89 -4.46 3.63
N LEU A 46 -21.26 -3.62 4.46
CA LEU A 46 -19.99 -3.88 5.17
C LEU A 46 -20.21 -4.88 6.33
N ASP A 47 -20.84 -6.01 6.02
CA ASP A 47 -21.63 -6.84 6.93
C ASP A 47 -20.83 -7.95 7.61
N VAL A 48 -19.50 -7.95 7.44
CA VAL A 48 -18.59 -8.96 8.01
C VAL A 48 -17.42 -8.38 8.80
N GLU A 49 -17.20 -7.06 8.77
CA GLU A 49 -16.16 -6.44 9.58
C GLU A 49 -16.54 -6.53 11.07
N ILE A 50 -15.55 -6.80 11.93
CA ILE A 50 -15.75 -6.98 13.38
C ILE A 50 -15.05 -5.93 14.24
N LEU A 51 -14.42 -4.93 13.61
CA LEU A 51 -13.78 -3.81 14.29
C LEU A 51 -14.28 -2.46 13.74
N SER A 52 -14.40 -1.48 14.64
CA SER A 52 -14.72 -0.09 14.31
C SER A 52 -13.45 0.76 14.27
N ASN A 53 -13.53 1.96 13.67
CA ASN A 53 -12.41 2.90 13.52
C ASN A 53 -11.16 2.29 12.85
N LEU A 54 -11.35 1.33 11.94
CA LEU A 54 -10.28 0.58 11.31
C LEU A 54 -9.26 1.52 10.63
N LYS A 55 -7.99 1.42 11.05
CA LYS A 55 -6.86 2.15 10.47
C LYS A 55 -5.73 1.18 10.12
N VAL A 56 -5.34 1.16 8.85
CA VAL A 56 -4.14 0.48 8.34
C VAL A 56 -3.00 1.46 8.07
N THR A 57 -1.78 1.10 8.47
CA THR A 57 -0.53 1.81 8.18
C THR A 57 0.47 0.85 7.52
N ASN A 58 1.59 1.37 6.99
CA ASN A 58 2.68 0.53 6.49
C ASN A 58 4.06 1.16 6.73
N THR A 59 5.10 0.33 6.87
CA THR A 59 6.47 0.77 7.19
C THR A 59 7.36 1.08 5.97
N SER A 60 6.81 1.26 4.76
CA SER A 60 7.65 1.47 3.55
C SER A 60 8.48 2.77 3.55
N GLY A 61 8.07 3.76 4.34
CA GLY A 61 8.67 5.11 4.32
C GLY A 61 8.44 5.89 3.01
N THR A 62 7.62 5.36 2.10
CA THR A 62 7.32 6.01 0.82
C THR A 62 6.26 7.09 0.98
N THR A 63 6.37 8.14 0.17
CA THR A 63 5.40 9.24 0.08
C THR A 63 5.27 9.69 -1.38
N THR A 64 4.35 10.61 -1.66
CA THR A 64 4.23 11.24 -2.98
C THR A 64 5.52 11.92 -3.46
N SER A 65 6.39 12.36 -2.54
CA SER A 65 7.70 12.99 -2.81
C SER A 65 8.90 12.06 -2.63
N ASN A 66 8.77 10.96 -1.86
CA ASN A 66 9.83 9.96 -1.64
C ASN A 66 9.36 8.60 -2.17
N ARG A 67 9.68 8.29 -3.42
CA ARG A 67 9.13 7.16 -4.17
C ARG A 67 10.17 6.08 -4.40
N TRP A 68 9.78 4.81 -4.23
CA TRP A 68 10.63 3.68 -4.62
C TRP A 68 10.72 3.57 -6.15
N ALA A 69 11.88 3.14 -6.66
CA ALA A 69 11.96 2.72 -8.06
C ALA A 69 11.07 1.50 -8.29
N GLN A 70 10.42 1.38 -9.46
CA GLN A 70 9.61 0.21 -9.82
C GLN A 70 10.38 -1.12 -9.77
N GLN A 71 11.72 -1.06 -9.86
CA GLN A 71 12.62 -2.21 -9.78
C GLN A 71 13.05 -2.55 -8.32
N ALA A 72 12.47 -1.90 -7.31
CA ALA A 72 12.65 -2.29 -5.92
C ALA A 72 12.16 -3.74 -5.71
N SER A 73 12.96 -4.55 -5.03
CA SER A 73 12.69 -5.97 -4.82
C SER A 73 12.78 -6.33 -3.35
N ASN A 74 11.86 -7.19 -2.89
CA ASN A 74 11.82 -7.78 -1.56
C ASN A 74 12.07 -6.79 -0.40
N GLN A 75 11.49 -5.59 -0.49
CA GLN A 75 11.58 -4.59 0.56
C GLN A 75 10.72 -5.03 1.75
N PRO A 76 11.26 -5.08 2.99
CA PRO A 76 10.49 -5.47 4.16
C PRO A 76 9.47 -4.39 4.50
N VAL A 77 8.18 -4.74 4.51
CA VAL A 77 7.08 -3.85 4.90
C VAL A 77 6.18 -4.56 5.87
N THR A 78 6.05 -4.03 7.09
CA THR A 78 4.98 -4.42 8.01
C THR A 78 3.77 -3.55 7.71
N PHE A 79 2.62 -4.19 7.48
CA PHE A 79 1.32 -3.54 7.52
C PHE A 79 0.76 -3.68 8.94
N GLU A 80 0.27 -2.61 9.52
CA GLU A 80 -0.30 -2.59 10.88
C GLU A 80 -1.77 -2.19 10.77
N ILE A 81 -2.67 -3.09 11.15
CA ILE A 81 -4.13 -2.91 11.12
C ILE A 81 -4.60 -2.73 12.57
N THR A 82 -5.23 -1.61 12.87
CA THR A 82 -5.72 -1.26 14.21
C THR A 82 -7.21 -0.94 14.19
N GLY A 83 -7.93 -1.25 15.27
CA GLY A 83 -9.36 -0.95 15.41
C GLY A 83 -9.90 -1.18 16.82
N ASN A 84 -11.14 -0.73 17.08
CA ASN A 84 -11.87 -0.95 18.33
C ASN A 84 -12.96 -2.01 18.13
N SER A 85 -13.65 -2.46 19.20
CA SER A 85 -14.79 -3.38 19.08
C SER A 85 -15.90 -2.83 18.17
N LEU A 86 -16.63 -3.70 17.46
CA LEU A 86 -17.94 -3.37 16.92
C LEU A 86 -19.05 -3.91 17.83
N VAL A 87 -20.08 -3.09 18.06
CA VAL A 87 -21.40 -3.56 18.52
C VAL A 87 -22.22 -3.91 17.28
N SER A 88 -21.96 -5.09 16.71
CA SER A 88 -22.74 -5.58 15.56
C SER A 88 -24.06 -6.20 16.01
N THR A 89 -25.15 -5.86 15.30
CA THR A 89 -26.46 -6.51 15.44
C THR A 89 -26.57 -7.82 14.66
N ASN A 90 -25.59 -8.13 13.81
CA ASN A 90 -25.72 -9.16 12.78
C ASN A 90 -24.99 -10.45 13.20
N VAL A 91 -25.62 -11.60 12.99
CA VAL A 91 -25.10 -12.91 13.45
C VAL A 91 -24.05 -13.44 12.48
N LEU A 92 -22.79 -13.09 12.73
CA LEU A 92 -21.67 -13.43 11.83
C LEU A 92 -21.14 -14.85 12.05
N THR A 93 -20.92 -15.56 10.94
CA THR A 93 -20.52 -16.98 10.90
C THR A 93 -19.11 -17.16 10.34
N GLY A 94 -18.47 -18.30 10.63
CA GLY A 94 -17.10 -18.58 10.22
C GLY A 94 -16.04 -17.92 11.11
N GLU A 95 -14.81 -17.83 10.58
CA GLU A 95 -13.59 -17.61 11.37
C GLU A 95 -13.19 -16.13 11.40
N LYS A 96 -12.80 -15.63 12.59
CA LYS A 96 -12.24 -14.28 12.73
C LYS A 96 -10.85 -14.24 12.12
N THR A 97 -10.68 -13.39 11.11
CA THR A 97 -9.50 -13.38 10.25
C THR A 97 -9.10 -11.93 9.97
N ALA A 98 -7.83 -11.59 10.15
CA ALA A 98 -7.27 -10.33 9.68
C ALA A 98 -6.77 -10.48 8.24
N VAL A 99 -7.03 -9.48 7.41
CA VAL A 99 -6.91 -9.56 5.95
C VAL A 99 -6.24 -8.31 5.39
N LEU A 100 -5.24 -8.51 4.54
CA LEU A 100 -4.58 -7.48 3.74
C LEU A 100 -4.88 -7.73 2.26
N LEU A 101 -5.52 -6.76 1.61
CA LEU A 101 -5.72 -6.71 0.16
C LEU A 101 -4.48 -6.15 -0.54
N ILE A 102 -3.98 -6.89 -1.52
CA ILE A 102 -2.90 -6.50 -2.42
C ILE A 102 -3.52 -5.81 -3.65
N PRO A 103 -3.00 -4.62 -4.06
CA PRO A 103 -3.43 -3.93 -5.28
C PRO A 103 -3.13 -4.73 -6.56
N GLU A 104 -3.91 -4.49 -7.63
CA GLU A 104 -3.83 -5.28 -8.88
C GLU A 104 -2.47 -5.16 -9.57
N GLU A 105 -1.83 -4.02 -9.44
CA GLU A 105 -0.50 -3.70 -9.99
C GLU A 105 0.63 -4.47 -9.29
N LEU A 106 0.37 -5.06 -8.11
CA LEU A 106 1.33 -5.79 -7.28
C LEU A 106 0.94 -7.27 -7.03
N VAL A 107 0.01 -7.83 -7.81
CA VAL A 107 -0.40 -9.24 -7.66
C VAL A 107 0.79 -10.18 -7.83
N GLY A 108 1.05 -11.00 -6.81
CA GLY A 108 2.23 -11.87 -6.75
C GLY A 108 3.57 -11.15 -6.56
N ARG A 109 3.55 -9.85 -6.23
CA ARG A 109 4.74 -9.04 -5.90
C ARG A 109 4.83 -8.69 -4.41
N VAL A 110 3.82 -9.08 -3.63
CA VAL A 110 3.76 -8.99 -2.18
C VAL A 110 3.69 -10.41 -1.62
N LEU A 111 4.59 -10.75 -0.69
CA LEU A 111 4.71 -12.08 -0.07
C LEU A 111 4.71 -11.96 1.46
N PRO A 112 4.15 -12.91 2.21
CA PRO A 112 4.30 -12.94 3.67
C PRO A 112 5.77 -13.10 4.10
N ASN A 113 6.15 -12.42 5.18
CA ASN A 113 7.52 -12.44 5.74
C ASN A 113 7.50 -12.97 7.19
N GLY A 114 7.13 -14.24 7.34
CA GLY A 114 6.95 -14.90 8.64
C GLY A 114 5.53 -14.78 9.19
N ASN A 115 5.40 -14.87 10.52
CA ASN A 115 4.10 -14.82 11.21
C ASN A 115 3.63 -13.37 11.41
N ALA A 116 2.32 -13.17 11.41
CA ALA A 116 1.73 -11.94 11.92
C ALA A 116 1.72 -11.97 13.45
N ALA A 117 1.95 -10.80 14.07
CA ALA A 117 1.79 -10.59 15.50
C ALA A 117 0.43 -9.92 15.77
N LEU A 118 -0.30 -10.43 16.75
CA LEU A 118 -1.64 -9.96 17.12
C LEU A 118 -1.67 -9.60 18.60
N GLN A 119 -2.32 -8.49 18.93
CA GLN A 119 -2.65 -8.07 20.28
C GLN A 119 -4.09 -7.58 20.29
N THR A 120 -4.91 -8.07 21.21
CA THR A 120 -6.33 -7.71 21.27
C THR A 120 -6.85 -7.76 22.69
N ASN A 121 -7.69 -6.79 23.05
CA ASN A 121 -8.51 -6.91 24.26
C ASN A 121 -9.67 -7.87 23.99
N VAL A 122 -10.07 -8.69 24.98
CA VAL A 122 -11.03 -9.79 24.77
C VAL A 122 -12.03 -9.87 25.92
N THR A 123 -13.29 -10.08 25.54
CA THR A 123 -14.39 -10.52 26.42
C THR A 123 -14.87 -11.89 25.94
N VAL A 124 -15.17 -12.83 26.83
CA VAL A 124 -15.59 -14.21 26.50
C VAL A 124 -16.89 -14.54 27.19
N ASP A 125 -17.91 -14.93 26.42
CA ASP A 125 -19.18 -15.41 26.97
C ASP A 125 -19.12 -16.92 27.21
N LEU A 126 -18.77 -17.33 28.44
CA LEU A 126 -18.65 -18.74 28.80
C LEU A 126 -19.97 -19.51 28.66
N SER A 127 -21.14 -18.85 28.68
CA SER A 127 -22.44 -19.52 28.47
C SER A 127 -22.63 -20.03 27.04
N LYS A 128 -21.93 -19.43 26.06
CA LYS A 128 -21.93 -19.88 24.66
C LYS A 128 -21.00 -21.08 24.40
N VAL A 129 -20.12 -21.43 25.35
CA VAL A 129 -19.20 -22.57 25.23
C VAL A 129 -19.91 -23.84 25.69
N ALA A 130 -20.65 -24.49 24.79
CA ALA A 130 -21.50 -25.64 25.10
C ALA A 130 -20.78 -26.78 25.86
N LEU A 131 -19.48 -27.01 25.59
CA LEU A 131 -18.68 -28.02 26.29
C LEU A 131 -18.33 -27.67 27.75
N LEU A 132 -18.53 -26.42 28.18
CA LEU A 132 -18.39 -26.00 29.59
C LEU A 132 -19.70 -26.05 30.38
N ALA A 133 -20.86 -26.18 29.73
CA ALA A 133 -22.17 -26.00 30.38
C ALA A 133 -22.35 -26.80 31.68
N ASN A 134 -22.00 -28.09 31.68
CA ASN A 134 -22.07 -28.95 32.86
C ASN A 134 -21.12 -28.49 34.00
N VAL A 135 -19.92 -28.01 33.67
CA VAL A 135 -18.98 -27.45 34.66
C VAL A 135 -19.55 -26.15 35.25
N LEU A 136 -20.15 -25.28 34.43
CA LEU A 136 -20.75 -24.03 34.88
C LEU A 136 -21.96 -24.26 35.81
N THR A 137 -22.82 -25.26 35.51
CA THR A 137 -23.91 -25.67 36.41
C THR A 137 -23.38 -26.14 37.76
N LEU A 138 -22.40 -27.06 37.78
CA LEU A 138 -21.83 -27.62 39.00
C LEU A 138 -21.01 -26.59 39.81
N VAL A 139 -20.46 -25.57 39.15
CA VAL A 139 -19.88 -24.36 39.77
C VAL A 139 -20.94 -23.49 40.43
N GLY A 140 -22.15 -23.39 39.84
CA GLY A 140 -23.32 -22.79 40.46
C GLY A 140 -23.73 -23.53 41.74
N ASP A 141 -23.82 -24.86 41.69
CA ASP A 141 -24.14 -25.69 42.85
C ASP A 141 -23.10 -25.57 43.98
N LEU A 142 -21.82 -25.50 43.63
CA LEU A 142 -20.73 -25.24 44.59
C LEU A 142 -20.88 -23.85 45.23
N THR A 143 -21.22 -22.83 44.44
CA THR A 143 -21.47 -21.46 44.95
C THR A 143 -22.66 -21.45 45.92
N ASN A 144 -23.75 -22.15 45.57
CA ASN A 144 -24.94 -22.29 46.42
C ASN A 144 -24.65 -23.06 47.72
N LEU A 145 -23.82 -24.11 47.65
CA LEU A 145 -23.35 -24.84 48.83
C LEU A 145 -22.50 -23.95 49.75
N ILE A 146 -21.56 -23.18 49.19
CA ILE A 146 -20.72 -22.25 49.95
C ILE A 146 -21.57 -21.20 50.66
N ALA A 147 -22.62 -20.68 50.01
CA ALA A 147 -23.58 -19.79 50.65
C ALA A 147 -24.35 -20.45 51.81
N ARG A 148 -24.79 -21.72 51.64
CA ARG A 148 -25.48 -22.50 52.70
C ARG A 148 -24.59 -22.86 53.89
N ILE A 149 -23.31 -23.13 53.65
CA ILE A 149 -22.31 -23.28 54.72
C ILE A 149 -22.18 -21.95 55.46
N SER A 150 -21.91 -20.86 54.73
CA SER A 150 -21.61 -19.54 55.29
C SER A 150 -22.77 -18.91 56.07
N SER A 151 -24.03 -19.25 55.74
CA SER A 151 -25.23 -18.79 56.46
C SER A 151 -25.61 -19.66 57.67
N GLY A 152 -24.86 -20.72 57.97
CA GLY A 152 -25.21 -21.67 59.03
C GLY A 152 -26.41 -22.56 58.73
N ALA A 153 -26.88 -22.62 57.47
CA ALA A 153 -28.03 -23.42 57.05
C ALA A 153 -27.77 -24.95 57.06
N LEU A 154 -26.57 -25.38 57.45
CA LEU A 154 -26.18 -26.78 57.71
C LEU A 154 -25.88 -27.05 59.19
N GLY A 155 -26.07 -26.06 60.08
CA GLY A 155 -25.75 -26.13 61.51
C GLY A 155 -24.92 -24.93 61.99
N SER A 156 -24.79 -24.77 63.30
CA SER A 156 -23.94 -23.72 63.89
C SER A 156 -22.48 -23.94 63.54
N LEU A 157 -21.83 -22.92 63.00
CA LEU A 157 -20.40 -22.95 62.66
C LEU A 157 -19.47 -22.80 63.88
N SER A 158 -20.02 -22.63 65.09
CA SER A 158 -19.20 -22.56 66.31
C SER A 158 -18.40 -23.85 66.50
N GLY A 159 -17.08 -23.74 66.68
CA GLY A 159 -16.17 -24.88 66.74
C GLY A 159 -15.88 -25.57 65.40
N VAL A 160 -16.46 -25.12 64.28
CA VAL A 160 -16.24 -25.70 62.95
C VAL A 160 -15.18 -24.90 62.19
N THR A 161 -14.13 -25.58 61.75
CA THR A 161 -13.11 -25.02 60.84
C THR A 161 -13.32 -25.56 59.43
N ILE A 162 -13.35 -24.66 58.43
CA ILE A 162 -13.36 -24.99 57.00
C ILE A 162 -12.63 -23.88 56.23
N ASN A 163 -11.70 -24.25 55.33
CA ASN A 163 -11.02 -23.29 54.47
C ASN A 163 -11.79 -23.10 53.14
N LEU A 164 -12.52 -22.00 53.03
CA LEU A 164 -13.23 -21.60 51.81
C LEU A 164 -12.41 -20.66 50.90
N ALA A 165 -11.27 -20.15 51.37
CA ALA A 165 -10.56 -19.04 50.73
C ALA A 165 -10.10 -19.39 49.31
N GLU A 166 -9.43 -20.53 49.13
CA GLU A 166 -8.90 -20.93 47.82
C GLU A 166 -10.03 -21.19 46.81
N VAL A 167 -11.11 -21.85 47.24
CA VAL A 167 -12.28 -22.09 46.38
C VAL A 167 -12.92 -20.76 45.96
N ASN A 168 -13.09 -19.83 46.89
CA ASN A 168 -13.62 -18.50 46.60
C ASN A 168 -12.73 -17.70 45.64
N THR A 169 -11.40 -17.80 45.78
CA THR A 169 -10.43 -17.18 44.85
C THR A 169 -10.60 -17.72 43.43
N GLN A 170 -10.62 -19.05 43.26
CA GLN A 170 -10.75 -19.64 41.91
C GLN A 170 -12.14 -19.42 41.30
N LEU A 171 -13.20 -19.38 42.12
CA LEU A 171 -14.55 -18.98 41.68
C LEU A 171 -14.62 -17.51 41.27
N ALA A 172 -13.87 -16.61 41.92
CA ALA A 172 -13.76 -15.22 41.52
C ALA A 172 -12.99 -15.08 40.20
N LEU A 173 -11.84 -15.76 40.05
CA LEU A 173 -11.06 -15.77 38.81
C LEU A 173 -11.85 -16.32 37.62
N LEU A 174 -12.65 -17.38 37.82
CA LEU A 174 -13.51 -17.94 36.78
C LEU A 174 -14.60 -16.95 36.32
N LYS A 175 -15.14 -16.13 37.22
CA LYS A 175 -16.08 -15.04 36.86
C LYS A 175 -15.36 -13.88 36.17
N SER A 176 -14.15 -13.53 36.63
CA SER A 176 -13.33 -12.50 35.98
C SER A 176 -12.85 -12.90 34.59
N PHE A 177 -12.74 -14.20 34.28
CA PHE A 177 -12.32 -14.70 32.96
C PHE A 177 -13.22 -14.22 31.80
N GLU A 178 -14.50 -13.94 32.05
CA GLU A 178 -15.38 -13.33 31.05
C GLU A 178 -14.85 -11.98 30.56
N ASN A 179 -14.11 -11.26 31.41
CA ASN A 179 -13.36 -10.05 31.08
C ASN A 179 -11.86 -10.37 31.03
N PHE A 180 -11.48 -11.29 30.14
CA PHE A 180 -10.12 -11.83 29.98
C PHE A 180 -8.99 -10.77 29.97
N GLY A 181 -9.28 -9.56 29.50
CA GLY A 181 -8.30 -8.48 29.43
C GLY A 181 -7.60 -8.51 28.09
N GLN A 182 -6.28 -8.69 28.05
CA GLN A 182 -5.51 -8.65 26.81
C GLN A 182 -4.93 -10.02 26.45
N ALA A 183 -5.17 -10.45 25.21
CA ALA A 183 -4.47 -11.55 24.57
C ALA A 183 -3.37 -11.00 23.62
N SER A 184 -2.25 -11.72 23.53
CA SER A 184 -1.26 -11.49 22.47
C SER A 184 -0.68 -12.83 22.01
N PHE A 185 -0.49 -12.97 20.70
CA PHE A 185 -0.07 -14.21 20.06
C PHE A 185 0.47 -13.95 18.64
N ASN A 186 1.21 -14.92 18.10
CA ASN A 186 1.66 -14.92 16.71
C ASN A 186 0.91 -16.00 15.91
N GLN A 187 0.59 -15.73 14.64
CA GLN A 187 -0.06 -16.70 13.75
C GLN A 187 0.56 -16.70 12.33
N PRO A 188 0.61 -17.87 11.65
CA PRO A 188 1.09 -17.96 10.28
C PRO A 188 0.23 -17.13 9.32
N GLN A 189 0.89 -16.39 8.43
CA GLN A 189 0.24 -15.69 7.33
C GLN A 189 0.09 -16.61 6.11
N VAL A 190 -1.09 -16.57 5.47
CA VAL A 190 -1.40 -17.36 4.28
C VAL A 190 -1.62 -16.42 3.10
N LEU A 191 -0.88 -16.64 2.00
CA LEU A 191 -1.15 -15.99 0.72
C LEU A 191 -2.21 -16.81 -0.04
N SER A 192 -3.27 -16.14 -0.46
CA SER A 192 -4.32 -16.67 -1.35
C SER A 192 -3.78 -17.19 -2.69
N SER A 193 -4.54 -18.10 -3.32
CA SER A 193 -4.18 -18.70 -4.62
C SER A 193 -4.18 -17.71 -5.79
N ASP A 194 -5.04 -16.69 -5.75
CA ASP A 194 -5.04 -15.57 -6.71
C ASP A 194 -3.97 -14.51 -6.40
N LYS A 195 -3.29 -14.64 -5.25
CA LYS A 195 -2.27 -13.72 -4.73
C LYS A 195 -2.77 -12.29 -4.52
N ARG A 196 -4.08 -12.11 -4.28
CA ARG A 196 -4.70 -10.80 -3.99
C ARG A 196 -4.90 -10.55 -2.49
N LEU A 197 -4.95 -11.60 -1.68
CA LEU A 197 -5.16 -11.55 -0.23
C LEU A 197 -4.00 -12.19 0.53
N ILE A 198 -3.51 -11.53 1.58
CA ILE A 198 -2.80 -12.19 2.68
C ILE A 198 -3.74 -12.24 3.88
N THR A 199 -3.91 -13.40 4.50
CA THR A 199 -4.76 -13.60 5.67
C THR A 199 -3.97 -14.13 6.85
N THR A 200 -4.41 -13.82 8.06
CA THR A 200 -3.97 -14.49 9.29
C THR A 200 -5.18 -14.75 10.18
N SER A 201 -5.23 -15.96 10.76
CA SER A 201 -6.30 -16.33 11.69
C SER A 201 -6.17 -15.53 12.99
N VAL A 202 -7.28 -15.04 13.52
CA VAL A 202 -7.37 -14.57 14.89
C VAL A 202 -7.74 -15.74 15.81
N ASP A 203 -8.72 -16.56 15.42
CA ASP A 203 -9.29 -17.60 16.28
C ASP A 203 -8.31 -18.75 16.59
N LYS A 204 -7.47 -19.17 15.65
CA LYS A 204 -6.45 -20.21 15.87
C LYS A 204 -5.30 -19.77 16.78
N GLY A 205 -5.10 -18.46 16.94
CA GLY A 205 -4.17 -17.89 17.91
C GLY A 205 -4.81 -17.57 19.26
N LEU A 206 -6.02 -17.02 19.24
CA LEU A 206 -6.75 -16.62 20.44
C LEU A 206 -7.30 -17.81 21.23
N GLY A 207 -7.89 -18.81 20.56
CA GLY A 207 -8.47 -19.99 21.20
C GLY A 207 -7.51 -20.69 22.16
N PRO A 208 -6.27 -21.05 21.74
CA PRO A 208 -5.29 -21.67 22.64
C PRO A 208 -4.85 -20.79 23.81
N VAL A 209 -4.83 -19.46 23.65
CA VAL A 209 -4.53 -18.51 24.74
C VAL A 209 -5.66 -18.51 25.78
N LEU A 210 -6.92 -18.45 25.33
CA LEU A 210 -8.09 -18.55 26.21
C LEU A 210 -8.15 -19.91 26.92
N GLY A 211 -7.98 -21.00 26.16
CA GLY A 211 -8.00 -22.37 26.66
C GLY A 211 -6.94 -22.62 27.73
N SER A 212 -5.69 -22.21 27.49
CA SER A 212 -4.58 -22.40 28.44
C SER A 212 -4.83 -21.68 29.77
N ASN A 213 -5.34 -20.44 29.73
CA ASN A 213 -5.64 -19.68 30.94
C ASN A 213 -6.84 -20.26 31.71
N LEU A 214 -7.90 -20.67 30.99
CA LEU A 214 -9.05 -21.33 31.62
C LEU A 214 -8.66 -22.69 32.23
N ALA A 215 -7.77 -23.45 31.57
CA ALA A 215 -7.24 -24.71 32.10
C ALA A 215 -6.53 -24.51 33.45
N VAL A 216 -5.77 -23.43 33.63
CA VAL A 216 -5.13 -23.09 34.91
C VAL A 216 -6.18 -22.81 36.00
N ILE A 217 -7.17 -21.95 35.72
CA ILE A 217 -8.24 -21.61 36.67
C ILE A 217 -9.03 -22.88 37.07
N LEU A 218 -9.43 -23.70 36.10
CA LEU A 218 -10.18 -24.93 36.36
C LEU A 218 -9.33 -26.01 37.07
N THR A 219 -8.01 -26.07 36.82
CA THR A 219 -7.10 -26.98 37.55
C THR A 219 -6.90 -26.54 39.00
N ASN A 220 -6.78 -25.24 39.25
CA ASN A 220 -6.70 -24.72 40.61
C ASN A 220 -8.02 -24.95 41.35
N LEU A 221 -9.17 -24.69 40.71
CA LEU A 221 -10.49 -24.97 41.27
C LEU A 221 -10.67 -26.47 41.58
N LEU A 222 -10.24 -27.36 40.68
CA LEU A 222 -10.24 -28.82 40.88
C LEU A 222 -9.47 -29.22 42.14
N ASN A 223 -8.29 -28.63 42.37
CA ASN A 223 -7.47 -28.90 43.55
C ASN A 223 -8.08 -28.30 44.82
N ALA A 224 -8.61 -27.08 44.75
CA ALA A 224 -9.31 -26.43 45.85
C ALA A 224 -10.53 -27.25 46.32
N VAL A 225 -11.34 -27.72 45.37
CA VAL A 225 -12.55 -28.54 45.59
C VAL A 225 -12.21 -29.93 46.14
N LYS A 226 -11.10 -30.55 45.70
CA LYS A 226 -10.57 -31.80 46.30
C LYS A 226 -10.16 -31.62 47.76
N ASN A 227 -9.53 -30.49 48.10
CA ASN A 227 -9.02 -30.19 49.44
C ASN A 227 -10.09 -29.63 50.40
N LEU A 228 -11.28 -29.27 49.91
CA LEU A 228 -12.35 -28.65 50.67
C LEU A 228 -12.94 -29.61 51.71
N LYS A 229 -12.68 -29.37 53.00
CA LYS A 229 -13.10 -30.21 54.14
C LYS A 229 -13.43 -29.37 55.38
N ALA A 230 -14.43 -29.79 56.14
CA ALA A 230 -14.76 -29.28 57.47
C ALA A 230 -14.25 -30.19 58.60
N THR A 231 -13.90 -29.61 59.75
CA THR A 231 -13.49 -30.30 60.99
C THR A 231 -14.05 -29.61 62.23
N GLY A 232 -14.53 -30.35 63.22
CA GLY A 232 -15.03 -29.80 64.49
C GLY A 232 -14.03 -29.90 65.65
N SER A 233 -14.08 -28.97 66.60
CA SER A 233 -13.27 -28.96 67.83
C SER A 233 -13.79 -29.87 68.95
N ASP A 234 -15.07 -30.25 68.91
CA ASP A 234 -15.79 -30.99 69.95
C ASP A 234 -16.86 -31.91 69.34
N ILE A 235 -17.64 -32.60 70.19
CA ILE A 235 -18.65 -33.57 69.73
C ILE A 235 -19.75 -32.91 68.89
N ALA A 236 -20.22 -31.71 69.26
CA ALA A 236 -21.33 -31.05 68.57
C ALA A 236 -20.90 -30.45 67.22
N SER A 237 -19.76 -29.75 67.22
CA SER A 237 -19.15 -29.21 66.00
C SER A 237 -18.69 -30.30 65.04
N ASN A 238 -18.28 -31.49 65.52
CA ASN A 238 -17.97 -32.61 64.64
C ASN A 238 -19.21 -33.20 63.93
N LEU A 239 -20.39 -33.21 64.57
CA LEU A 239 -21.64 -33.59 63.88
C LEU A 239 -21.99 -32.59 62.76
N VAL A 240 -21.81 -31.29 63.01
CA VAL A 240 -21.99 -30.25 61.98
C VAL A 240 -20.93 -30.38 60.87
N ALA A 241 -19.67 -30.67 61.21
CA ALA A 241 -18.61 -30.90 60.23
C ALA A 241 -18.89 -32.15 59.36
N VAL A 242 -19.46 -33.22 59.92
CA VAL A 242 -19.92 -34.38 59.15
C VAL A 242 -21.04 -33.99 58.19
N ALA A 243 -22.07 -33.25 58.65
CA ALA A 243 -23.15 -32.77 57.78
C ALA A 243 -22.66 -31.86 56.63
N ILE A 244 -21.71 -30.95 56.93
CA ILE A 244 -21.05 -30.10 55.92
C ILE A 244 -20.23 -30.94 54.93
N ASN A 245 -19.43 -31.91 55.39
CA ASN A 245 -18.66 -32.78 54.51
C ASN A 245 -19.57 -33.61 53.59
N SER A 246 -20.66 -34.19 54.10
CA SER A 246 -21.65 -34.89 53.27
C SER A 246 -22.30 -33.98 52.23
N ALA A 247 -22.59 -32.72 52.58
CA ALA A 247 -23.11 -31.73 51.63
C ALA A 247 -22.07 -31.32 50.57
N ILE A 248 -20.77 -31.30 50.93
CA ILE A 248 -19.66 -31.11 49.98
C ILE A 248 -19.52 -32.31 49.05
N ASP A 249 -19.58 -33.54 49.56
CA ASP A 249 -19.36 -34.76 48.77
C ASP A 249 -20.36 -34.89 47.60
N LEU A 250 -21.61 -34.47 47.81
CA LEU A 250 -22.68 -34.42 46.80
C LEU A 250 -22.35 -33.52 45.60
N VAL A 251 -21.62 -32.41 45.81
CA VAL A 251 -21.22 -31.47 44.74
C VAL A 251 -19.80 -31.77 44.24
N ARG A 252 -18.88 -32.12 45.15
CA ARG A 252 -17.48 -32.43 44.85
C ARG A 252 -17.37 -33.57 43.84
N THR A 253 -18.13 -34.64 44.02
CA THR A 253 -18.04 -35.85 43.19
C THR A 253 -18.35 -35.57 41.70
N PRO A 254 -19.53 -35.02 41.33
CA PRO A 254 -19.80 -34.68 39.93
C PRO A 254 -18.89 -33.57 39.39
N LEU A 255 -18.57 -32.55 40.19
CA LEU A 255 -17.72 -31.44 39.74
C LEU A 255 -16.28 -31.90 39.42
N VAL A 256 -15.68 -32.76 40.27
CA VAL A 256 -14.37 -33.36 40.02
C VAL A 256 -14.36 -34.19 38.74
N ALA A 257 -15.42 -34.98 38.49
CA ALA A 257 -15.55 -35.76 37.27
C ALA A 257 -15.67 -34.88 36.01
N ALA A 258 -16.49 -33.82 36.07
CA ALA A 258 -16.65 -32.86 34.97
C ALA A 258 -15.35 -32.11 34.67
N LEU A 259 -14.65 -31.61 35.71
CA LEU A 259 -13.38 -30.90 35.57
C LEU A 259 -12.27 -31.81 35.01
N ASN A 260 -12.12 -33.04 35.52
CA ASN A 260 -11.17 -34.03 34.98
C ASN A 260 -11.43 -34.33 33.49
N THR A 261 -12.68 -34.23 33.02
CA THR A 261 -13.06 -34.47 31.62
C THR A 261 -12.77 -33.27 30.72
N VAL A 262 -13.04 -32.05 31.22
CA VAL A 262 -12.90 -30.80 30.44
C VAL A 262 -11.45 -30.31 30.37
N ILE A 263 -10.70 -30.32 31.47
CA ILE A 263 -9.36 -29.72 31.55
C ILE A 263 -8.39 -30.23 30.45
N PRO A 264 -8.30 -31.54 30.14
CA PRO A 264 -7.42 -32.03 29.08
C PRO A 264 -7.77 -31.54 27.66
N THR A 265 -9.00 -31.05 27.44
CA THR A 265 -9.43 -30.54 26.13
C THR A 265 -9.04 -29.07 25.91
N LEU A 266 -8.75 -28.33 26.99
CA LEU A 266 -8.46 -26.90 26.98
C LEU A 266 -7.01 -26.54 26.61
N THR A 267 -6.12 -27.53 26.49
CA THR A 267 -4.68 -27.34 26.21
C THR A 267 -4.23 -27.85 24.82
N GLY A 268 -5.18 -28.26 23.98
CA GLY A 268 -4.91 -28.80 22.64
C GLY A 268 -5.47 -27.93 21.51
N THR A 269 -5.92 -28.59 20.43
CA THR A 269 -6.61 -27.98 19.27
C THR A 269 -8.06 -28.48 19.14
N GLY A 270 -8.66 -28.93 20.25
CA GLY A 270 -9.98 -29.57 20.26
C GLY A 270 -11.16 -28.59 20.10
N PRO A 271 -12.40 -29.11 19.92
CA PRO A 271 -13.58 -28.28 19.63
C PRO A 271 -13.88 -27.18 20.67
N ILE A 272 -13.51 -27.39 21.94
CA ILE A 272 -13.67 -26.38 23.00
C ILE A 272 -12.82 -25.12 22.76
N ILE A 273 -11.69 -25.26 22.08
CA ILE A 273 -10.76 -24.17 21.75
C ILE A 273 -11.39 -23.26 20.70
N GLN A 274 -12.04 -23.86 19.69
CA GLN A 274 -12.83 -23.13 18.71
C GLN A 274 -14.08 -22.51 19.35
N GLN A 275 -14.78 -23.21 20.25
CA GLN A 275 -15.93 -22.63 20.97
C GLN A 275 -15.53 -21.43 21.84
N LEU A 276 -14.39 -21.46 22.52
CA LEU A 276 -13.85 -20.32 23.27
C LEU A 276 -13.52 -19.14 22.37
N ALA A 277 -12.92 -19.40 21.21
CA ALA A 277 -12.68 -18.37 20.20
C ALA A 277 -14.00 -17.82 19.65
N ASP A 278 -14.96 -18.65 19.25
CA ASP A 278 -16.27 -18.27 18.72
C ASP A 278 -17.13 -17.47 19.71
N ALA A 279 -17.02 -17.79 21.00
CA ALA A 279 -17.67 -17.08 22.11
C ALA A 279 -16.94 -15.79 22.53
N SER A 280 -15.78 -15.49 21.94
CA SER A 280 -15.01 -14.28 22.23
C SER A 280 -15.37 -13.09 21.33
N THR A 281 -15.43 -11.92 21.93
CA THR A 281 -15.60 -10.61 21.27
C THR A 281 -14.27 -9.87 21.29
N LEU A 282 -13.84 -9.36 20.13
CA LEU A 282 -12.62 -8.56 20.01
C LEU A 282 -12.88 -7.11 20.44
N GLY A 283 -11.94 -6.57 21.22
CA GLY A 283 -11.90 -5.18 21.67
C GLY A 283 -10.94 -4.34 20.83
N ASN A 284 -10.20 -3.45 21.51
CA ASN A 284 -9.05 -2.76 20.92
C ASN A 284 -8.06 -3.81 20.39
N THR A 285 -7.77 -3.75 19.09
CA THR A 285 -7.03 -4.77 18.36
C THR A 285 -5.95 -4.14 17.50
N ASP A 286 -4.79 -4.78 17.46
CA ASP A 286 -3.58 -4.44 16.68
C ASP A 286 -3.08 -5.73 16.01
N VAL A 287 -2.91 -5.68 14.69
CA VAL A 287 -2.42 -6.80 13.87
C VAL A 287 -1.29 -6.32 12.99
N LYS A 288 -0.09 -6.83 13.23
CA LYS A 288 1.13 -6.52 12.49
C LYS A 288 1.48 -7.66 11.54
N MET A 289 1.36 -7.39 10.25
CA MET A 289 1.52 -8.32 9.13
C MET A 289 2.83 -8.01 8.38
N PRO A 290 3.96 -8.67 8.72
CA PRO A 290 5.22 -8.47 8.03
C PRO A 290 5.19 -9.10 6.63
N THR A 291 5.63 -8.36 5.62
CA THR A 291 5.64 -8.76 4.21
C THR A 291 6.97 -8.39 3.53
N LEU A 292 7.21 -8.98 2.36
CA LEU A 292 8.19 -8.53 1.38
C LEU A 292 7.44 -7.95 0.18
N VAL A 293 7.70 -6.68 -0.14
CA VAL A 293 7.10 -5.96 -1.27
C VAL A 293 8.14 -5.73 -2.35
N SER A 294 7.82 -6.15 -3.57
CA SER A 294 8.52 -5.73 -4.79
C SER A 294 7.65 -4.77 -5.60
N GLY A 295 8.26 -3.88 -6.38
CA GLY A 295 7.54 -3.02 -7.32
C GLY A 295 6.90 -3.82 -8.47
N PRO A 296 6.10 -3.17 -9.33
CA PRO A 296 5.30 -3.86 -10.36
C PRO A 296 6.16 -4.64 -11.38
N THR A 297 5.52 -5.56 -12.11
CA THR A 297 6.11 -6.20 -13.30
C THR A 297 5.93 -5.35 -14.56
N THR A 298 4.77 -4.70 -14.69
CA THR A 298 4.50 -3.71 -15.74
C THR A 298 5.34 -2.46 -15.50
N THR A 299 5.94 -1.94 -16.56
CA THR A 299 6.66 -0.66 -16.54
C THR A 299 5.70 0.50 -16.78
N TYR A 300 5.62 1.42 -15.82
CA TYR A 300 4.81 2.63 -15.88
C TYR A 300 5.68 3.86 -16.16
N THR A 301 5.26 4.73 -17.08
CA THR A 301 5.90 6.03 -17.34
C THR A 301 5.42 7.11 -16.36
N THR A 302 4.22 6.96 -15.81
CA THR A 302 3.69 7.80 -14.73
C THR A 302 4.06 7.24 -13.36
N ASN A 303 4.04 8.12 -12.36
CA ASN A 303 4.05 7.70 -10.95
C ASN A 303 2.87 6.77 -10.64
N LEU A 304 3.08 5.82 -9.72
CA LEU A 304 2.10 4.81 -9.34
C LEU A 304 1.91 4.81 -7.81
N ASP A 305 0.66 4.89 -7.38
CA ASP A 305 0.27 5.08 -5.97
C ASP A 305 -0.55 3.86 -5.54
N THR A 306 0.15 2.77 -5.20
CA THR A 306 -0.48 1.46 -5.01
C THR A 306 -1.27 1.38 -3.70
N LYS A 307 -2.57 1.11 -3.78
CA LYS A 307 -3.48 1.10 -2.63
C LYS A 307 -3.61 -0.29 -2.00
N PHE A 308 -3.22 -0.40 -0.74
CA PHE A 308 -3.50 -1.54 0.13
C PHE A 308 -4.74 -1.25 0.99
N ILE A 309 -5.52 -2.28 1.31
CA ILE A 309 -6.65 -2.20 2.25
C ILE A 309 -6.45 -3.26 3.33
N GLY A 310 -6.66 -2.90 4.60
CA GLY A 310 -6.43 -3.79 5.76
C GLY A 310 -7.64 -3.82 6.69
N THR A 311 -8.15 -5.00 7.01
CA THR A 311 -9.36 -5.17 7.82
C THR A 311 -9.32 -6.43 8.70
N VAL A 312 -10.27 -6.56 9.63
CA VAL A 312 -10.52 -7.79 10.39
C VAL A 312 -12.00 -8.15 10.26
N VAL A 313 -12.27 -9.36 9.77
CA VAL A 313 -13.61 -9.85 9.43
C VAL A 313 -13.93 -11.16 10.15
N LYS A 314 -15.21 -11.51 10.27
CA LYS A 314 -15.68 -12.87 10.59
C LYS A 314 -16.52 -13.39 9.44
N SER A 315 -16.01 -14.38 8.72
CA SER A 315 -16.69 -14.98 7.56
C SER A 315 -16.29 -16.44 7.36
N SER A 316 -17.15 -17.23 6.72
CA SER A 316 -16.84 -18.59 6.23
C SER A 316 -16.08 -18.59 4.89
N ALA A 317 -16.11 -17.46 4.16
CA ALA A 317 -15.36 -17.27 2.92
C ALA A 317 -14.89 -15.82 2.79
N ILE A 318 -13.64 -15.61 2.36
CA ILE A 318 -13.04 -14.28 2.22
C ILE A 318 -12.73 -14.05 0.74
N THR A 319 -13.26 -12.96 0.18
CA THR A 319 -13.07 -12.58 -1.22
C THR A 319 -12.70 -11.10 -1.34
N VAL A 320 -12.08 -10.71 -2.45
CA VAL A 320 -11.71 -9.31 -2.71
C VAL A 320 -12.92 -8.38 -2.64
N SER A 321 -14.06 -8.77 -3.22
CA SER A 321 -15.29 -7.98 -3.23
C SER A 321 -15.91 -7.75 -1.85
N LEU A 322 -15.58 -8.60 -0.88
CA LEU A 322 -16.08 -8.52 0.49
C LEU A 322 -15.36 -7.44 1.32
N ILE A 323 -14.10 -7.14 0.97
CA ILE A 323 -13.23 -6.22 1.72
C ILE A 323 -12.89 -4.93 0.94
N SER A 324 -13.12 -4.90 -0.37
CA SER A 324 -12.83 -3.74 -1.23
C SER A 324 -13.63 -2.47 -0.86
N GLY A 325 -14.70 -2.62 -0.07
CA GLY A 325 -15.50 -1.52 0.47
C GLY A 325 -15.01 -0.97 1.82
N SER A 326 -14.00 -1.58 2.44
CA SER A 326 -13.44 -1.08 3.72
C SER A 326 -12.79 0.29 3.52
N SER A 327 -13.05 1.21 4.46
CA SER A 327 -12.49 2.57 4.44
C SER A 327 -11.01 2.62 4.80
N SER A 328 -10.46 1.52 5.35
CA SER A 328 -9.10 1.46 5.86
C SER A 328 -8.08 1.19 4.77
N GLN A 329 -7.42 2.25 4.30
CA GLN A 329 -6.47 2.20 3.18
C GLN A 329 -5.10 2.80 3.54
N THR A 330 -4.04 2.24 2.95
CA THR A 330 -2.67 2.78 3.01
C THR A 330 -1.99 2.60 1.65
N PHE A 331 -0.90 3.34 1.41
CA PHE A 331 -0.28 3.44 0.09
C PHE A 331 1.21 3.10 0.11
N ILE A 332 1.70 2.49 -0.97
CA ILE A 332 3.13 2.42 -1.29
C ILE A 332 3.35 3.10 -2.65
N TYR A 333 4.28 4.05 -2.67
CA TYR A 333 4.48 4.96 -3.79
C TYR A 333 5.70 4.57 -4.64
N PHE A 334 5.46 4.31 -5.92
CA PHE A 334 6.49 4.00 -6.91
C PHE A 334 6.69 5.15 -7.90
N GLN A 335 7.93 5.30 -8.36
CA GLN A 335 8.39 6.33 -9.28
C GLN A 335 8.18 5.88 -10.74
N GLY A 336 7.51 6.70 -11.54
CA GLY A 336 7.37 6.50 -12.98
C GLY A 336 8.72 6.56 -13.71
N GLU A 337 8.90 5.79 -14.76
CA GLU A 337 10.10 5.82 -15.59
C GLU A 337 10.04 6.94 -16.64
N TYR A 338 11.08 7.76 -16.73
CA TYR A 338 11.10 8.98 -17.53
C TYR A 338 12.42 9.17 -18.29
N LEU A 339 12.33 9.95 -19.37
CA LEU A 339 13.45 10.67 -20.01
C LEU A 339 13.19 12.16 -19.76
N SER A 340 14.17 12.91 -19.27
CA SER A 340 14.02 14.32 -18.92
C SER A 340 15.30 15.13 -19.15
N LEU A 341 15.14 16.38 -19.56
CA LEU A 341 16.18 17.41 -19.70
C LEU A 341 16.05 18.40 -18.53
N GLN A 342 17.18 18.78 -17.91
CA GLN A 342 17.21 19.86 -16.92
C GLN A 342 17.27 21.22 -17.63
N GLU A 343 16.13 21.67 -18.15
CA GLU A 343 16.00 22.90 -18.95
C GLU A 343 16.53 24.16 -18.24
N ASN A 344 16.46 24.21 -16.91
CA ASN A 344 16.98 25.30 -16.08
C ASN A 344 18.52 25.44 -16.08
N LEU A 345 19.24 24.54 -16.75
CA LEU A 345 20.69 24.61 -16.97
C LEU A 345 21.07 25.11 -18.38
N LEU A 346 20.07 25.48 -19.19
CA LEU A 346 20.25 26.12 -20.50
C LEU A 346 19.98 27.64 -20.39
N PRO A 347 20.76 28.50 -21.07
CA PRO A 347 20.59 29.94 -21.02
C PRO A 347 19.33 30.39 -21.77
N THR A 348 18.53 31.24 -21.13
CA THR A 348 17.32 31.85 -21.71
C THR A 348 17.62 33.07 -22.60
N ASN A 349 18.83 33.62 -22.51
CA ASN A 349 19.32 34.71 -23.36
C ASN A 349 20.83 34.53 -23.64
N LEU A 350 21.27 34.97 -24.82
CA LEU A 350 22.67 35.04 -25.23
C LEU A 350 22.95 36.47 -25.74
N ASP A 351 23.39 37.36 -24.85
CA ASP A 351 23.75 38.73 -25.22
C ASP A 351 25.20 38.78 -25.71
N PHE A 352 25.39 39.22 -26.96
CA PHE A 352 26.71 39.37 -27.58
C PHE A 352 27.27 40.79 -27.46
N GLY A 353 26.53 41.73 -26.86
CA GLY A 353 26.94 43.11 -26.61
C GLY A 353 26.82 44.05 -27.81
N THR A 354 27.20 45.31 -27.58
CA THR A 354 27.11 46.39 -28.57
C THR A 354 28.46 46.64 -29.25
N HIS A 355 28.49 46.53 -30.58
CA HIS A 355 29.71 46.65 -31.39
C HIS A 355 29.62 47.76 -32.44
N LYS A 356 30.76 48.36 -32.79
CA LYS A 356 30.85 49.33 -33.89
C LYS A 356 30.92 48.59 -35.22
N ILE A 357 30.16 49.05 -36.21
CA ILE A 357 30.20 48.47 -37.56
C ILE A 357 31.57 48.70 -38.20
N GLN A 358 32.21 47.62 -38.63
CA GLN A 358 33.48 47.64 -39.37
C GLN A 358 33.53 46.53 -40.44
N THR A 359 34.49 46.64 -41.36
CA THR A 359 34.69 45.72 -42.50
C THR A 359 36.16 45.36 -42.75
N VAL A 360 37.05 45.62 -41.78
CA VAL A 360 38.51 45.47 -41.89
C VAL A 360 38.97 44.07 -41.49
N ALA A 361 38.42 43.53 -40.40
CA ALA A 361 38.76 42.23 -39.83
C ALA A 361 37.51 41.38 -39.56
N ASP A 362 37.66 40.06 -39.51
CA ASP A 362 36.57 39.16 -39.12
C ASP A 362 36.36 39.24 -37.59
N GLU A 363 35.10 39.25 -37.15
CA GLU A 363 34.73 39.47 -35.75
C GLU A 363 34.29 38.17 -35.07
N ARG A 364 34.62 38.04 -33.78
CA ARG A 364 34.13 37.00 -32.88
C ARG A 364 33.66 37.67 -31.60
N PHE A 365 32.36 37.60 -31.34
CA PHE A 365 31.74 38.12 -30.13
C PHE A 365 31.35 36.93 -29.25
N THR A 366 31.76 36.93 -27.98
CA THR A 366 31.37 35.90 -27.01
C THR A 366 30.13 36.36 -26.26
N ALA A 367 29.16 35.45 -26.04
CA ALA A 367 27.97 35.76 -25.24
C ALA A 367 28.37 36.02 -23.78
N GLN A 368 27.92 37.13 -23.20
CA GLN A 368 28.24 37.52 -21.83
C GLN A 368 27.02 37.85 -20.99
N SER A 369 27.15 37.64 -19.68
CA SER A 369 26.22 38.08 -18.65
C SER A 369 27.04 38.51 -17.43
N ASN A 370 26.76 39.70 -16.89
CA ASN A 370 27.51 40.29 -15.76
C ASN A 370 29.05 40.26 -15.96
N SER A 371 29.51 40.56 -17.19
CA SER A 371 30.91 40.51 -17.61
C SER A 371 31.60 39.14 -17.50
N GLN A 372 30.84 38.04 -17.44
CA GLN A 372 31.32 36.67 -17.52
C GLN A 372 30.78 35.99 -18.79
N ASN A 373 31.51 35.02 -19.35
CA ASN A 373 31.03 34.24 -20.49
C ASN A 373 29.79 33.41 -20.10
N VAL A 374 28.77 33.38 -20.96
CA VAL A 374 27.58 32.54 -20.73
C VAL A 374 27.94 31.07 -20.95
N THR A 375 27.87 30.28 -19.88
CA THR A 375 28.00 28.82 -19.90
C THR A 375 26.63 28.15 -19.94
N ALA A 376 26.60 26.84 -20.17
CA ALA A 376 25.40 26.01 -20.00
C ALA A 376 25.78 24.58 -19.58
N THR A 377 24.80 23.77 -19.21
CA THR A 377 24.97 22.32 -19.12
C THR A 377 23.73 21.61 -19.67
N ILE A 378 23.93 20.79 -20.71
CA ILE A 378 22.92 19.84 -21.16
C ILE A 378 22.99 18.65 -20.22
N SER A 379 22.09 18.59 -19.24
CA SER A 379 21.96 17.47 -18.30
C SER A 379 20.67 16.70 -18.58
N ILE A 380 20.80 15.43 -18.93
CA ILE A 380 19.69 14.55 -19.33
C ILE A 380 19.71 13.27 -18.51
N THR A 381 18.56 12.88 -17.99
CA THR A 381 18.37 11.65 -17.20
C THR A 381 17.36 10.73 -17.88
N ASP A 382 17.71 9.45 -18.05
CA ASP A 382 16.83 8.40 -18.55
C ASP A 382 16.79 7.22 -17.56
N THR A 383 15.68 7.10 -16.84
CA THR A 383 15.44 6.07 -15.83
C THR A 383 14.78 4.82 -16.39
N ARG A 384 14.56 4.72 -17.71
CA ARG A 384 13.67 3.70 -18.32
C ARG A 384 14.34 2.33 -18.49
N THR A 385 13.56 1.25 -18.43
CA THR A 385 14.02 -0.13 -18.69
C THR A 385 14.18 -0.45 -20.16
N LYS A 386 13.43 0.22 -21.05
CA LYS A 386 13.56 0.00 -22.50
C LYS A 386 14.98 0.32 -22.99
N THR A 387 15.37 -0.34 -24.07
CA THR A 387 16.55 0.02 -24.88
C THR A 387 16.44 1.48 -25.33
N LYS A 388 17.49 2.26 -25.08
CA LYS A 388 17.49 3.72 -25.26
C LYS A 388 18.05 4.09 -26.61
N ASN A 389 17.24 4.81 -27.36
CA ASN A 389 17.59 5.45 -28.61
C ASN A 389 17.01 6.85 -28.53
N TRP A 390 17.81 7.80 -28.03
CA TRP A 390 17.41 9.20 -27.88
C TRP A 390 18.57 10.13 -28.19
N GLN A 391 18.24 11.37 -28.56
CA GLN A 391 19.21 12.36 -29.02
C GLN A 391 18.81 13.78 -28.63
N MET A 392 19.81 14.55 -28.19
CA MET A 392 19.71 15.97 -27.89
C MET A 392 20.28 16.78 -29.04
N LYS A 393 19.46 17.68 -29.57
CA LYS A 393 19.75 18.53 -30.73
C LYS A 393 19.59 20.00 -30.39
N VAL A 394 20.29 20.84 -31.15
CA VAL A 394 20.08 22.30 -31.18
C VAL A 394 19.92 22.77 -32.62
N MET A 395 19.13 23.81 -32.85
CA MET A 395 18.95 24.44 -34.16
C MET A 395 18.78 25.95 -34.00
N GLN A 396 19.48 26.72 -34.84
CA GLN A 396 19.18 28.14 -35.04
C GLN A 396 18.02 28.25 -36.03
N THR A 397 16.85 28.74 -35.60
CA THR A 397 15.59 28.67 -36.37
C THR A 397 15.24 29.95 -37.11
N THR A 398 15.92 31.05 -36.80
CA THR A 398 15.77 32.35 -37.45
C THR A 398 17.14 32.88 -37.83
N SER A 399 17.26 33.56 -38.98
CA SER A 399 18.46 34.36 -39.25
C SER A 399 18.60 35.46 -38.20
N TRP A 400 19.81 35.97 -38.01
CA TRP A 400 20.06 37.18 -37.23
C TRP A 400 19.32 38.38 -37.86
N GLN A 401 18.18 38.78 -37.29
CA GLN A 401 17.27 39.80 -37.82
C GLN A 401 17.39 41.14 -37.08
N ASN A 402 17.38 42.23 -37.84
CA ASN A 402 17.29 43.63 -37.38
C ASN A 402 16.20 44.31 -38.23
N GLY A 403 14.94 44.12 -37.82
CA GLY A 403 13.77 44.48 -38.63
C GLY A 403 13.77 43.77 -39.99
N ALA A 404 13.65 44.53 -41.08
CA ALA A 404 13.76 44.01 -42.45
C ALA A 404 15.20 43.64 -42.88
N SER A 405 16.21 43.90 -42.03
CA SER A 405 17.63 43.60 -42.29
C SER A 405 18.04 42.25 -41.68
N GLN A 406 19.03 41.59 -42.29
CA GLN A 406 19.56 40.31 -41.80
C GLN A 406 21.09 40.25 -41.88
N LEU A 407 21.72 39.56 -40.94
CA LEU A 407 23.18 39.34 -40.87
C LEU A 407 23.53 37.99 -41.53
N ASN A 408 23.36 37.91 -42.85
CA ASN A 408 23.29 36.66 -43.63
C ASN A 408 24.47 35.68 -43.51
N THR A 409 25.63 36.12 -43.03
CA THR A 409 26.84 35.29 -42.86
C THR A 409 27.33 35.22 -41.40
N GLY A 410 26.54 35.72 -40.44
CA GLY A 410 26.81 35.55 -39.01
C GLY A 410 26.56 34.10 -38.57
N THR A 411 27.60 33.41 -38.11
CA THR A 411 27.55 32.00 -37.67
C THR A 411 27.62 31.92 -36.16
N LEU A 412 26.61 31.31 -35.52
CA LEU A 412 26.64 31.04 -34.09
C LEU A 412 27.39 29.72 -33.82
N LYS A 413 28.28 29.72 -32.85
CA LYS A 413 29.16 28.61 -32.48
C LYS A 413 28.97 28.25 -31.02
N ILE A 414 28.89 26.96 -30.71
CA ILE A 414 28.87 26.42 -29.35
C ILE A 414 30.24 25.80 -29.08
N LEU A 415 30.92 26.22 -28.01
CA LEU A 415 32.14 25.56 -27.55
C LEU A 415 31.78 24.57 -26.44
N ALA A 416 31.69 23.30 -26.82
CA ALA A 416 31.37 22.21 -25.90
C ALA A 416 32.58 21.87 -25.03
N GLY A 417 32.36 21.73 -23.73
CA GLY A 417 33.35 21.26 -22.77
C GLY A 417 33.33 19.74 -22.64
N GLY A 418 33.77 19.25 -21.48
CA GLY A 418 33.74 17.82 -21.16
C GLY A 418 32.33 17.26 -21.03
N VAL A 419 32.22 15.95 -21.23
CA VAL A 419 31.01 15.16 -20.95
C VAL A 419 31.25 14.26 -19.73
N THR A 420 30.26 14.15 -18.85
CA THR A 420 30.26 13.26 -17.70
C THR A 420 28.95 12.49 -17.64
N GLY A 421 28.95 11.28 -17.05
CA GLY A 421 27.76 10.45 -16.98
C GLY A 421 28.08 9.01 -16.59
N ASN A 422 27.04 8.18 -16.49
CA ASN A 422 27.14 6.75 -16.15
C ASN A 422 26.59 5.82 -17.25
N PHE A 423 26.32 6.35 -18.45
CA PHE A 423 26.16 5.52 -19.64
C PHE A 423 27.52 4.95 -20.08
N PRO A 424 27.60 3.70 -20.56
CA PRO A 424 28.82 3.15 -21.14
C PRO A 424 29.31 4.01 -22.32
N SER A 425 30.62 4.19 -22.47
CA SER A 425 31.20 5.00 -23.56
C SER A 425 31.02 4.40 -24.96
N SER A 426 30.59 3.14 -25.06
CA SER A 426 30.12 2.48 -26.28
C SER A 426 28.72 2.91 -26.72
N ASP A 427 27.91 3.39 -25.77
CA ASP A 427 26.46 3.52 -25.90
C ASP A 427 26.02 4.96 -26.22
N PHE A 428 26.95 5.92 -26.16
CA PHE A 428 26.67 7.33 -26.44
C PHE A 428 27.73 7.98 -27.33
N SER A 429 27.30 8.95 -28.13
CA SER A 429 28.19 9.88 -28.85
C SER A 429 27.89 11.31 -28.43
N SER A 430 28.90 12.17 -28.38
CA SER A 430 28.73 13.59 -28.05
C SER A 430 29.79 14.46 -28.71
N VAL A 431 29.53 15.78 -28.77
CA VAL A 431 30.44 16.80 -29.33
C VAL A 431 31.49 17.29 -28.32
N ALA A 432 31.78 16.52 -27.26
CA ALA A 432 32.60 16.96 -26.13
C ALA A 432 34.00 17.45 -26.53
N ASN A 433 34.41 18.59 -25.96
CA ASN A 433 35.66 19.29 -26.24
C ASN A 433 35.83 19.75 -27.71
N THR A 434 34.72 20.01 -28.42
CA THR A 434 34.75 20.52 -29.81
C THR A 434 33.98 21.84 -29.97
N THR A 435 34.16 22.51 -31.11
CA THR A 435 33.34 23.65 -31.52
C THR A 435 32.27 23.18 -32.51
N VAL A 436 31.00 23.47 -32.23
CA VAL A 436 29.87 23.15 -33.09
C VAL A 436 29.35 24.41 -33.77
N ASP A 437 29.49 24.48 -35.09
CA ASP A 437 28.96 25.55 -35.93
C ASP A 437 27.47 25.31 -36.22
N LEU A 438 26.63 26.27 -35.82
CA LEU A 438 25.20 26.25 -36.11
C LEU A 438 24.94 26.94 -37.45
N ALA A 439 24.48 26.16 -38.42
CA ALA A 439 23.92 26.67 -39.66
C ALA A 439 22.41 26.89 -39.49
N LEU A 440 21.89 27.95 -40.12
CA LEU A 440 20.47 28.29 -40.10
C LEU A 440 19.60 27.10 -40.54
N ASN A 441 18.53 26.83 -39.79
CA ASN A 441 17.57 25.74 -40.01
C ASN A 441 18.20 24.34 -40.13
N THR A 442 19.41 24.16 -39.59
CA THR A 442 20.10 22.86 -39.56
C THR A 442 20.19 22.37 -38.11
N GLN A 443 19.58 21.22 -37.83
CA GLN A 443 19.76 20.55 -36.54
C GLN A 443 21.20 20.03 -36.39
N LYS A 444 21.80 20.26 -35.21
CA LYS A 444 23.06 19.65 -34.80
C LYS A 444 22.81 18.73 -33.60
N GLU A 445 23.18 17.46 -33.72
CA GLU A 445 23.25 16.52 -32.59
C GLU A 445 24.41 16.95 -31.67
N LEU A 446 24.15 17.01 -30.36
CA LEU A 446 25.15 17.37 -29.34
C LEU A 446 25.46 16.19 -28.41
N ILE A 447 24.44 15.38 -28.10
CA ILE A 447 24.54 14.09 -27.42
C ILE A 447 23.53 13.15 -28.08
N SER A 448 23.86 11.88 -28.24
CA SER A 448 22.86 10.81 -28.38
C SER A 448 23.27 9.57 -27.62
N VAL A 449 22.27 8.84 -27.13
CA VAL A 449 22.41 7.49 -26.56
C VAL A 449 21.71 6.53 -27.52
N LYS A 450 22.44 5.51 -27.98
CA LYS A 450 22.01 4.59 -29.04
C LYS A 450 22.17 3.14 -28.57
N ASN A 451 21.09 2.38 -28.67
CA ASN A 451 20.93 0.98 -28.23
C ASN A 451 21.30 0.64 -26.77
N SER A 452 21.34 1.63 -25.85
CA SER A 452 21.76 1.37 -24.47
C SER A 452 20.70 0.66 -23.62
N ALA A 453 21.10 -0.38 -22.90
CA ALA A 453 20.30 -0.97 -21.82
C ALA A 453 20.48 -0.21 -20.47
N ALA A 454 21.60 0.47 -20.27
CA ALA A 454 21.95 1.13 -19.02
C ALA A 454 20.92 2.20 -18.62
N LYS A 455 20.72 2.41 -17.32
CA LYS A 455 19.94 3.53 -16.76
C LYS A 455 20.90 4.57 -16.22
N GLY A 456 20.61 5.86 -16.40
CA GLY A 456 21.58 6.86 -16.01
C GLY A 456 21.25 8.30 -16.36
N GLY A 457 22.24 9.15 -16.13
CA GLY A 457 22.28 10.53 -16.59
C GLY A 457 23.58 10.83 -17.33
N ILE A 458 23.53 11.83 -18.21
CA ILE A 458 24.68 12.35 -18.95
C ILE A 458 24.59 13.87 -19.04
N SER A 459 25.72 14.51 -18.80
CA SER A 459 25.89 15.95 -18.72
C SER A 459 27.00 16.40 -19.66
N LEU A 460 26.67 17.27 -20.62
CA LEU A 460 27.65 17.95 -21.48
C LEU A 460 27.73 19.42 -21.07
N ALA A 461 28.93 19.86 -20.67
CA ALA A 461 29.19 21.26 -20.41
C ALA A 461 29.24 22.07 -21.72
N ILE A 462 28.79 23.31 -21.69
CA ILE A 462 29.05 24.32 -22.73
C ILE A 462 29.83 25.46 -22.08
N ASN A 463 31.05 25.68 -22.57
CA ASN A 463 32.01 26.60 -21.98
C ASN A 463 31.78 28.05 -22.43
N GLN A 464 31.28 28.25 -23.66
CA GLN A 464 30.84 29.55 -24.17
C GLN A 464 30.02 29.41 -25.46
N PHE A 465 29.30 30.47 -25.81
CA PHE A 465 28.66 30.67 -27.11
C PHE A 465 29.33 31.84 -27.83
N ASP A 466 29.66 31.70 -29.11
CA ASP A 466 30.33 32.74 -29.90
C ASP A 466 29.58 33.04 -31.20
N LEU A 467 29.34 34.32 -31.48
CA LEU A 467 28.89 34.80 -32.79
C LEU A 467 30.12 35.20 -33.63
N PHE A 468 30.38 34.45 -34.71
CA PHE A 468 31.37 34.79 -35.72
C PHE A 468 30.74 35.60 -36.85
N VAL A 469 31.31 36.75 -37.19
CA VAL A 469 30.81 37.66 -38.23
C VAL A 469 31.93 38.05 -39.18
N PRO A 470 31.95 37.55 -40.43
CA PRO A 470 32.93 37.95 -41.43
C PRO A 470 33.00 39.47 -41.67
N LYS A 471 34.19 39.95 -42.05
CA LYS A 471 34.46 41.35 -42.37
C LYS A 471 33.62 41.86 -43.55
N ASN A 472 33.36 40.97 -44.52
CA ASN A 472 32.55 41.24 -45.70
C ASN A 472 31.03 41.14 -45.44
N THR A 473 30.58 40.83 -44.21
CA THR A 473 29.16 40.78 -43.89
C THR A 473 28.54 42.17 -43.96
N ARG A 474 27.42 42.31 -44.68
CA ARG A 474 26.62 43.56 -44.69
C ARG A 474 25.99 43.76 -43.31
N LYS A 475 26.39 44.84 -42.64
CA LYS A 475 25.96 45.25 -41.29
C LYS A 475 25.19 46.58 -41.39
N MET A 476 24.15 46.76 -40.59
CA MET A 476 23.37 48.00 -40.49
C MET A 476 23.01 48.26 -39.03
N THR A 477 22.95 49.53 -38.62
CA THR A 477 22.73 49.92 -37.21
C THR A 477 21.39 49.40 -36.68
N GLY A 478 21.40 48.90 -35.44
CA GLY A 478 20.22 48.34 -34.76
C GLY A 478 20.53 47.02 -34.06
N THR A 479 19.52 46.43 -33.44
CA THR A 479 19.65 45.20 -32.65
C THR A 479 19.42 43.98 -33.54
N TYR A 480 20.38 43.04 -33.53
CA TYR A 480 20.24 41.76 -34.22
C TYR A 480 19.79 40.67 -33.24
N GLN A 481 18.73 39.93 -33.57
CA GLN A 481 18.19 38.84 -32.75
C GLN A 481 18.08 37.54 -33.54
N THR A 482 18.19 36.40 -32.85
CA THR A 482 17.98 35.06 -33.40
C THR A 482 17.37 34.16 -32.33
N THR A 483 16.89 32.98 -32.73
CA THR A 483 16.24 32.00 -31.86
C THR A 483 16.97 30.66 -31.94
N LEU A 484 17.37 30.14 -30.78
CA LEU A 484 17.78 28.75 -30.63
C LEU A 484 16.58 27.91 -30.18
N VAL A 485 16.41 26.75 -30.80
CA VAL A 485 15.52 25.69 -30.30
C VAL A 485 16.38 24.50 -29.92
N TRP A 486 16.25 24.08 -28.66
CA TRP A 486 16.81 22.84 -28.13
C TRP A 486 15.75 21.74 -28.27
N THR A 487 16.15 20.50 -28.54
CA THR A 487 15.20 19.40 -28.77
C THR A 487 15.77 18.09 -28.26
N LEU A 488 15.13 17.53 -27.23
CA LEU A 488 15.33 16.15 -26.82
C LEU A 488 14.33 15.25 -27.57
N THR A 489 14.83 14.22 -28.23
CA THR A 489 14.06 13.37 -29.14
C THR A 489 14.20 11.91 -28.72
N ASP A 490 13.09 11.23 -28.42
CA ASP A 490 13.04 9.81 -28.01
C ASP A 490 12.91 8.89 -29.25
N GLY A 491 13.89 8.96 -30.13
CA GLY A 491 14.00 8.14 -31.34
C GLY A 491 15.29 8.42 -32.11
N PRO A 492 15.59 7.61 -33.14
CA PRO A 492 16.69 7.84 -34.09
C PRO A 492 16.50 9.14 -34.90
#